data_AF-A0A8J3L3J5-F1
#
_entry.id   AF-A0A8J3L3J5-F1
#
_cell.length_a   1.000
_cell.length_b   1.000
_cell.length_c   1.000
_cell.angle_alpha   90.00
_cell.angle_beta   90.00
_cell.angle_gamma   90.00
#
_symmetry.space_group_name_H-M   'P 1'
#
loop_
_entity.id
_entity.type
_entity.pdbx_description
1 polymer ?
#
loop_
_entity_poly.entity_id
_entity_poly.type
_entity_poly.pdbx_seq_one_letter_code
_entity_poly.pdbx_strand_id
1 'polypeptide(L)'
;MTEQITTTEDQLAGLGKYEYGWADPDLAGANAQRGLNEAVVRDISAKKNEADWMLDLRLKGLRLFGRKPMPNWGADLSGIDFDNIKYFVRSTEKQAASWEDLPEDIKNTYDKLGIPEAEKQRLVAGVAAQYESEVVYHAIREDLEQQGVLFLDTDTALKEHPELFQEYFGTVIPVGDNKFAALNTAVWSGGSFIYVPPGVNVEIPLQAYFRINTENMGQFERTLIIVDEGAYVHYVEGCTAPIYSSDSLHSAVVEIIVKKNARCRYTTIQNWSNNVYNLVTKRAVCHEGATMEWVDGNIGSKVTMKYPAVFMVGEHAKGEVLSVAMAGEGQHQDAGAKMVHAAPHTSSTIISKSIARGGGRTSYRGLVQVMEGSHHSKSTVKCDALLVDTISRSDTYPYVDIREDDVAMGHEATVSKVSDDQLFYLMSRGLSEDEAMAMIVRGFIEPIAKELPMEYALELNRLIELQMEGAVG
;
A
#
# COMPACT_ATOMS: atom_id res chain seq x y z
N MET A 1 7.43 21.32 44.45
CA MET A 1 7.94 20.88 43.14
C MET A 1 6.73 20.42 42.36
N THR A 2 6.23 21.31 41.52
CA THR A 2 5.03 21.12 40.71
C THR A 2 5.55 20.80 39.31
N GLU A 3 5.38 19.56 38.87
CA GLU A 3 5.67 19.17 37.50
C GLU A 3 4.73 19.93 36.56
N GLN A 4 5.31 20.70 35.64
CA GLN A 4 4.59 21.29 34.53
C GLN A 4 4.20 20.17 33.57
N ILE A 5 2.91 19.85 33.55
CA ILE A 5 2.29 19.08 32.47
C ILE A 5 2.32 19.99 31.24
N THR A 6 3.24 19.73 30.32
CA THR A 6 3.27 20.37 29.00
C THR A 6 2.01 19.96 28.25
N THR A 7 1.25 20.96 27.81
CA THR A 7 -0.01 20.80 27.09
C THR A 7 0.24 20.47 25.63
N THR A 8 -0.71 19.78 25.00
CA THR A 8 -0.69 19.29 23.60
C THR A 8 -0.32 20.35 22.56
N GLU A 9 -0.55 21.64 22.83
CA GLU A 9 -0.16 22.78 21.98
C GLU A 9 1.36 23.01 21.89
N ASP A 10 2.13 22.66 22.94
CA ASP A 10 3.58 22.86 22.94
C ASP A 10 4.31 21.79 22.12
N GLN A 11 3.74 20.59 21.99
CA GLN A 11 4.22 19.56 21.06
C GLN A 11 3.92 19.91 19.59
N LEU A 12 2.86 20.70 19.35
CA LEU A 12 2.41 21.12 18.01
C LEU A 12 3.28 22.23 17.40
N ALA A 13 3.99 23.04 18.20
CA ALA A 13 4.85 24.11 17.69
C ALA A 13 6.19 23.60 17.12
N GLY A 14 6.63 22.39 17.48
CA GLY A 14 7.88 21.79 17.01
C GLY A 14 7.79 21.14 15.63
N LEU A 15 6.58 20.81 15.16
CA LEU A 15 6.32 20.26 13.84
C LEU A 15 6.00 21.42 12.89
N GLY A 16 7.04 21.96 12.24
CA GLY A 16 6.92 23.06 11.30
C GLY A 16 5.85 22.84 10.21
N LYS A 17 5.31 23.94 9.67
CA LYS A 17 4.41 23.94 8.51
C LYS A 17 5.11 23.31 7.31
N TYR A 18 4.87 22.02 7.07
CA TYR A 18 5.27 21.32 5.85
C TYR A 18 4.37 21.74 4.68
N GLU A 19 4.96 22.27 3.61
CA GLU A 19 4.32 22.49 2.30
C GLU A 19 4.63 21.26 1.40
N TYR A 20 3.59 20.56 0.94
CA TYR A 20 3.67 19.33 0.15
C TYR A 20 4.03 19.60 -1.33
N GLY A 21 4.73 18.68 -2.00
CA GLY A 21 4.92 18.70 -3.47
C GLY A 21 6.27 19.18 -4.00
N TRP A 22 7.31 19.22 -3.16
CA TRP A 22 8.67 19.65 -3.54
C TRP A 22 9.52 18.49 -4.09
N ALA A 23 10.43 18.80 -5.02
CA ALA A 23 11.31 17.86 -5.72
C ALA A 23 12.78 18.04 -5.31
N ASP A 24 13.53 16.95 -5.15
CA ASP A 24 14.99 16.97 -5.03
C ASP A 24 15.67 17.04 -6.42
N PRO A 25 16.93 17.53 -6.54
CA PRO A 25 17.70 17.50 -7.80
C PRO A 25 17.91 16.07 -8.36
N ASP A 26 17.47 15.82 -9.61
CA ASP A 26 17.48 14.47 -10.22
C ASP A 26 18.66 14.23 -11.20
N LEU A 27 19.88 14.12 -10.68
CA LEU A 27 21.06 13.78 -11.50
C LEU A 27 21.10 12.30 -11.90
N ALA A 28 20.58 11.41 -11.06
CA ALA A 28 20.58 9.96 -11.28
C ALA A 28 19.58 9.54 -12.35
N GLY A 29 18.36 10.08 -12.30
CA GLY A 29 17.31 9.82 -13.28
C GLY A 29 17.61 10.38 -14.67
N ALA A 30 18.42 11.44 -14.79
CA ALA A 30 18.83 12.00 -16.09
C ALA A 30 19.65 11.00 -16.94
N ASN A 31 20.39 10.08 -16.31
CA ASN A 31 21.24 9.11 -16.99
C ASN A 31 20.59 7.72 -17.17
N ALA A 32 19.35 7.53 -16.69
CA ALA A 32 18.69 6.23 -16.73
C ALA A 32 18.12 5.90 -18.12
N GLN A 33 18.27 4.63 -18.54
CA GLN A 33 17.73 4.14 -19.80
C GLN A 33 16.20 4.05 -19.75
N ARG A 34 15.53 4.51 -20.82
CA ARG A 34 14.09 4.37 -21.01
C ARG A 34 13.75 3.10 -21.78
N GLY A 35 12.54 2.59 -21.53
CA GLY A 35 11.98 1.43 -22.21
C GLY A 35 12.41 0.10 -21.61
N LEU A 36 11.65 -0.93 -21.93
CA LEU A 36 11.83 -2.27 -21.36
C LEU A 36 12.31 -3.26 -22.42
N ASN A 37 13.48 -3.86 -22.19
CA ASN A 37 14.02 -4.92 -23.04
C ASN A 37 14.89 -5.89 -22.24
N GLU A 38 15.37 -6.94 -22.90
CA GLU A 38 16.20 -7.97 -22.28
C GLU A 38 17.52 -7.42 -21.71
N ALA A 39 18.13 -6.43 -22.38
CA ALA A 39 19.38 -5.82 -21.90
C ALA A 39 19.16 -5.07 -20.59
N VAL A 40 18.05 -4.34 -20.45
CA VAL A 40 17.68 -3.66 -19.19
C VAL A 40 17.50 -4.67 -18.05
N VAL A 41 16.79 -5.78 -18.31
CA VAL A 41 16.57 -6.81 -17.28
C VAL A 41 17.88 -7.47 -16.84
N ARG A 42 18.77 -7.77 -17.80
CA ARG A 42 20.11 -8.33 -17.51
C ARG A 42 20.99 -7.34 -16.75
N ASP A 43 20.92 -6.06 -17.11
CA ASP A 43 21.66 -4.98 -16.44
C ASP A 43 21.21 -4.81 -14.98
N ILE A 44 19.90 -4.81 -14.71
CA ILE A 44 19.35 -4.79 -13.34
C ILE A 44 19.90 -5.95 -12.51
N SER A 45 19.80 -7.17 -13.05
CA SER A 45 20.25 -8.38 -12.36
C SER A 45 21.77 -8.38 -12.10
N ALA A 46 22.56 -7.92 -13.07
CA ALA A 46 24.01 -7.79 -12.95
C ALA A 46 24.42 -6.73 -11.91
N LYS A 47 23.78 -5.55 -11.91
CA LYS A 47 24.02 -4.47 -10.94
C LYS A 47 23.66 -4.87 -9.50
N LYS A 48 22.74 -5.82 -9.36
CA LYS A 48 22.31 -6.39 -8.08
C LYS A 48 23.14 -7.60 -7.66
N ASN A 49 23.96 -8.17 -8.56
CA ASN A 49 24.74 -9.38 -8.34
C ASN A 49 23.85 -10.56 -7.87
N GLU A 50 22.78 -10.81 -8.62
CA GLU A 50 21.81 -11.87 -8.32
C GLU A 50 22.27 -13.25 -8.81
N ALA A 51 21.70 -14.31 -8.23
CA ALA A 51 21.90 -15.67 -8.71
C ALA A 51 21.19 -15.92 -10.06
N ASP A 52 21.73 -16.83 -10.88
CA ASP A 52 21.23 -17.14 -12.23
C ASP A 52 19.73 -17.47 -12.27
N TRP A 53 19.22 -18.16 -11.24
CA TRP A 53 17.80 -18.53 -11.18
C TRP A 53 16.88 -17.30 -11.10
N MET A 54 17.32 -16.22 -10.45
CA MET A 54 16.57 -14.96 -10.36
C MET A 54 16.58 -14.25 -11.72
N LEU A 55 17.74 -14.23 -12.40
CA LEU A 55 17.82 -13.69 -13.76
C LEU A 55 16.86 -14.43 -14.72
N ASP A 56 16.84 -15.76 -14.68
CA ASP A 56 15.93 -16.57 -15.48
C ASP A 56 14.45 -16.26 -15.18
N LEU A 57 14.13 -16.04 -13.90
CA LEU A 57 12.80 -15.64 -13.45
C LEU A 57 12.41 -14.25 -13.97
N ARG A 58 13.32 -13.27 -13.90
CA ARG A 58 13.13 -11.92 -14.44
C ARG A 58 12.89 -11.96 -15.95
N LEU A 59 13.70 -12.71 -16.69
CA LEU A 59 13.54 -12.88 -18.15
C LEU A 59 12.22 -13.59 -18.50
N LYS A 60 11.76 -14.52 -17.66
CA LYS A 60 10.42 -15.11 -17.78
C LYS A 60 9.33 -14.06 -17.58
N GLY A 61 9.48 -13.17 -16.60
CA GLY A 61 8.61 -12.01 -16.37
C GLY A 61 8.48 -11.15 -17.62
N LEU A 62 9.61 -10.75 -18.21
CA LEU A 62 9.65 -9.94 -19.43
C LEU A 62 8.89 -10.60 -20.59
N ARG A 63 9.14 -11.89 -20.84
CA ARG A 63 8.45 -12.66 -21.90
C ARG A 63 6.94 -12.72 -21.66
N LEU A 64 6.50 -12.93 -20.42
CA LEU A 64 5.08 -13.00 -20.08
C LEU A 64 4.40 -11.63 -20.15
N PHE A 65 5.09 -10.56 -19.74
CA PHE A 65 4.61 -9.19 -19.88
C PHE A 65 4.33 -8.84 -21.34
N GLY A 66 5.25 -9.17 -22.26
CA GLY A 66 5.08 -8.93 -23.70
C GLY A 66 3.97 -9.77 -24.34
N ARG A 67 3.68 -10.97 -23.82
CA ARG A 67 2.60 -11.84 -24.33
C ARG A 67 1.22 -11.49 -23.78
N LYS A 68 1.12 -10.97 -22.56
CA LYS A 68 -0.16 -10.68 -21.92
C LYS A 68 -0.76 -9.37 -22.48
N PRO A 69 -2.04 -9.37 -22.88
CA PRO A 69 -2.70 -8.16 -23.33
C PRO A 69 -2.88 -7.18 -22.16
N MET A 70 -3.02 -5.89 -22.47
CA MET A 70 -3.49 -4.92 -21.48
C MET A 70 -4.90 -5.31 -21.00
N PRO A 71 -5.21 -5.17 -19.70
CA PRO A 71 -6.57 -5.35 -19.21
C PRO A 71 -7.54 -4.45 -19.97
N ASN A 72 -8.67 -5.00 -20.40
CA ASN A 72 -9.76 -4.28 -21.08
C ASN A 72 -10.95 -4.00 -20.13
N TRP A 73 -10.72 -4.12 -18.83
CA TRP A 73 -11.69 -3.96 -17.75
C TRP A 73 -11.08 -3.09 -16.65
N GLY A 74 -11.93 -2.46 -15.86
CA GLY A 74 -11.51 -1.54 -14.79
C GLY A 74 -11.33 -0.11 -15.32
N ALA A 75 -10.24 0.54 -14.93
CA ALA A 75 -9.87 1.87 -15.39
C ALA A 75 -9.22 1.84 -16.78
N ASP A 76 -9.22 2.98 -17.48
CA ASP A 76 -8.52 3.12 -18.75
C ASP A 76 -7.01 3.20 -18.52
N LEU A 77 -6.26 2.30 -19.16
CA LEU A 77 -4.80 2.19 -19.07
C LEU A 77 -4.10 2.48 -20.40
N SER A 78 -4.84 2.98 -21.40
CA SER A 78 -4.31 3.27 -22.74
C SER A 78 -3.26 4.38 -22.77
N GLY A 79 -3.26 5.25 -21.76
CA GLY A 79 -2.28 6.34 -21.63
C GLY A 79 -0.90 5.92 -21.14
N ILE A 80 -0.67 4.65 -20.79
CA ILE A 80 0.63 4.19 -20.30
C ILE A 80 1.59 3.97 -21.48
N ASP A 81 2.63 4.80 -21.57
CA ASP A 81 3.74 4.64 -22.50
C ASP A 81 4.90 3.89 -21.85
N PHE A 82 4.95 2.57 -22.05
CA PHE A 82 5.99 1.70 -21.49
C PHE A 82 7.39 1.98 -22.05
N ASP A 83 7.52 2.57 -23.24
CA ASP A 83 8.81 2.86 -23.85
C ASP A 83 9.44 4.13 -23.26
N ASN A 84 8.63 5.00 -22.66
CA ASN A 84 9.08 6.23 -22.02
C ASN A 84 9.42 6.06 -20.53
N ILE A 85 9.06 4.93 -19.90
CA ILE A 85 9.33 4.68 -18.48
C ILE A 85 10.81 4.33 -18.24
N LYS A 86 11.38 4.88 -17.17
CA LYS A 86 12.66 4.42 -16.59
C LYS A 86 12.37 3.30 -15.60
N TYR A 87 12.87 2.10 -15.87
CA TYR A 87 12.56 0.91 -15.07
C TYR A 87 13.52 0.66 -13.91
N PHE A 88 14.67 1.33 -13.90
CA PHE A 88 15.65 1.23 -12.83
C PHE A 88 16.45 2.53 -12.74
N VAL A 89 16.49 3.12 -11.55
CA VAL A 89 17.26 4.33 -11.23
C VAL A 89 17.96 4.09 -9.90
N ARG A 90 19.29 4.08 -9.92
CA ARG A 90 20.14 3.96 -8.73
C ARG A 90 20.53 5.36 -8.27
N SER A 91 20.00 5.79 -7.13
CA SER A 91 20.24 7.13 -6.57
C SER A 91 21.42 7.19 -5.60
N THR A 92 21.85 6.06 -5.03
CA THR A 92 23.02 5.97 -4.15
C THR A 92 23.88 4.76 -4.52
N GLU A 93 25.19 4.84 -4.29
CA GLU A 93 26.09 3.69 -4.54
C GLU A 93 26.05 2.64 -3.42
N LYS A 94 25.60 3.00 -2.22
CA LYS A 94 25.55 2.14 -1.03
C LYS A 94 24.37 2.49 -0.13
N GLN A 95 23.90 1.50 0.62
CA GLN A 95 22.95 1.70 1.73
C GLN A 95 23.64 2.41 2.90
N ALA A 96 22.94 3.34 3.54
CA ALA A 96 23.44 4.01 4.75
C ALA A 96 23.23 3.13 5.98
N ALA A 97 24.26 3.02 6.82
CA ALA A 97 24.20 2.24 8.06
C ALA A 97 23.61 3.03 9.24
N SER A 98 23.58 4.36 9.14
CA SER A 98 23.01 5.25 10.14
C SER A 98 22.35 6.47 9.49
N TRP A 99 21.49 7.16 10.23
CA TRP A 99 20.84 8.40 9.77
C TRP A 99 21.83 9.49 9.33
N GLU A 100 22.99 9.50 9.96
CA GLU A 100 24.03 10.50 9.71
C GLU A 100 24.78 10.24 8.40
N ASP A 101 24.73 9.01 7.89
CA ASP A 101 25.41 8.57 6.66
C ASP A 101 24.58 8.76 5.39
N LEU A 102 23.31 9.20 5.52
CA LEU A 102 22.46 9.49 4.37
C LEU A 102 22.91 10.76 3.64
N PRO A 103 22.86 10.78 2.29
CA PRO A 103 23.01 12.01 1.51
C PRO A 103 22.11 13.13 2.02
N GLU A 104 22.61 14.37 1.98
CA GLU A 104 21.98 15.51 2.65
C GLU A 104 20.58 15.86 2.07
N ASP A 105 20.38 15.67 0.78
CA ASP A 105 19.08 15.77 0.09
C ASP A 105 18.07 14.73 0.60
N ILE A 106 18.49 13.47 0.69
CA ILE A 106 17.67 12.36 1.20
C ILE A 106 17.36 12.55 2.70
N LYS A 107 18.36 12.96 3.49
CA LYS A 107 18.20 13.22 4.93
C LYS A 107 17.22 14.36 5.19
N ASN A 108 17.36 15.50 4.49
CA ASN A 108 16.43 16.62 4.58
C ASN A 108 15.01 16.23 4.19
N THR A 109 14.88 15.35 3.19
CA THR A 109 13.60 14.75 2.78
C THR A 109 12.90 14.08 3.95
N TYR A 110 13.58 13.19 4.63
CA TYR A 110 12.97 12.37 5.66
C TYR A 110 12.91 13.05 7.04
N ASP A 111 13.81 13.99 7.35
CA ASP A 111 13.71 14.86 8.52
C ASP A 111 12.38 15.63 8.47
N LYS A 112 12.00 16.14 7.28
CA LYS A 112 10.70 16.79 7.06
C LYS A 112 9.50 15.83 7.17
N LEU A 113 9.71 14.55 6.89
CA LEU A 113 8.69 13.50 7.06
C LEU A 113 8.59 13.01 8.51
N GLY A 114 9.47 13.46 9.42
CA GLY A 114 9.42 13.12 10.85
C GLY A 114 9.88 11.71 11.21
N ILE A 115 10.41 10.94 10.25
CA ILE A 115 10.85 9.54 10.45
C ILE A 115 11.91 9.40 11.56
N PRO A 116 12.94 10.28 11.65
CA PRO A 116 13.99 10.14 12.67
C PRO A 116 13.47 10.36 14.09
N GLU A 117 12.42 11.17 14.24
CA GLU A 117 11.79 11.39 15.54
C GLU A 117 10.96 10.18 15.96
N ALA A 118 10.24 9.55 15.01
CA ALA A 118 9.50 8.31 15.27
C ALA A 118 10.42 7.15 15.70
N GLU A 119 11.59 7.03 15.07
CA GLU A 119 12.62 6.05 15.45
C GLU A 119 13.20 6.34 16.84
N LYS A 120 13.61 7.58 17.12
CA LYS A 120 14.17 7.98 18.42
C LYS A 120 13.20 7.79 19.58
N GLN A 121 11.91 8.03 19.34
CA GLN A 121 10.85 7.85 20.32
C GLN A 121 10.42 6.38 20.48
N ARG A 122 11.04 5.44 19.73
CA ARG A 122 10.68 4.00 19.70
C ARG A 122 9.20 3.76 19.36
N LEU A 123 8.63 4.62 18.52
CA LEU A 123 7.26 4.44 18.01
C LEU A 123 7.20 3.33 16.96
N VAL A 124 8.35 2.90 16.45
CA VAL A 124 8.53 1.88 15.41
C VAL A 124 9.56 0.84 15.85
N ALA A 125 9.34 -0.43 15.50
CA ALA A 125 10.24 -1.54 15.86
C ALA A 125 11.31 -1.82 14.80
N GLY A 126 11.15 -1.21 13.62
CA GLY A 126 12.12 -1.16 12.55
C GLY A 126 11.65 -0.22 11.45
N VAL A 127 12.60 0.36 10.72
CA VAL A 127 12.35 1.29 9.63
C VAL A 127 13.14 0.86 8.40
N ALA A 128 12.46 0.73 7.26
CA ALA A 128 13.07 0.67 5.94
C ALA A 128 12.68 1.91 5.13
N ALA A 129 13.64 2.60 4.52
CA ALA A 129 13.36 3.76 3.68
C ALA A 129 13.83 3.48 2.25
N GLN A 130 12.92 3.46 1.30
CA GLN A 130 13.18 3.28 -0.13
C GLN A 130 13.04 4.60 -0.88
N TYR A 131 14.12 4.94 -1.58
CA TYR A 131 14.19 6.11 -2.46
C TYR A 131 14.44 5.63 -3.88
N GLU A 132 13.53 5.95 -4.80
CA GLU A 132 13.51 5.39 -6.14
C GLU A 132 13.47 3.84 -6.15
N SER A 133 14.52 3.21 -6.65
CA SER A 133 14.58 1.77 -6.93
C SER A 133 15.23 0.97 -5.80
N GLU A 134 15.85 1.62 -4.81
CA GLU A 134 16.66 0.95 -3.79
C GLU A 134 16.30 1.42 -2.38
N VAL A 135 16.35 0.49 -1.43
CA VAL A 135 16.28 0.80 0.01
C VAL A 135 17.59 1.50 0.39
N VAL A 136 17.50 2.71 0.93
CA VAL A 136 18.64 3.57 1.28
C VAL A 136 18.97 3.55 2.77
N TYR A 137 18.02 3.15 3.62
CA TYR A 137 18.17 3.02 5.07
C TYR A 137 17.38 1.83 5.59
N HIS A 138 17.96 1.10 6.54
CA HIS A 138 17.33 -0.02 7.21
C HIS A 138 17.79 -0.14 8.67
N ALA A 139 16.84 -0.21 9.61
CA ALA A 139 17.11 -0.45 11.02
C ALA A 139 16.02 -1.34 11.65
N ILE A 140 16.41 -2.21 12.56
CA ILE A 140 15.51 -3.05 13.36
C ILE A 140 15.98 -3.03 14.82
N ARG A 141 15.04 -3.15 15.77
CA ARG A 141 15.33 -3.23 17.20
C ARG A 141 16.07 -4.55 17.51
N GLU A 142 17.21 -4.46 18.19
CA GLU A 142 18.10 -5.60 18.48
C GLU A 142 17.42 -6.78 19.20
N ASP A 143 16.42 -6.50 20.04
CA ASP A 143 15.68 -7.55 20.76
C ASP A 143 14.72 -8.35 19.87
N LEU A 144 14.30 -7.81 18.72
CA LEU A 144 13.54 -8.55 17.71
C LEU A 144 14.47 -9.44 16.89
N GLU A 145 15.67 -8.96 16.54
CA GLU A 145 16.69 -9.78 15.90
C GLU A 145 17.11 -10.95 16.78
N GLN A 146 17.27 -10.73 18.09
CA GLN A 146 17.55 -11.79 19.06
C GLN A 146 16.44 -12.84 19.16
N GLN A 147 15.20 -12.45 18.86
CA GLN A 147 14.06 -13.37 18.77
C GLN A 147 13.96 -14.06 17.40
N GLY A 148 14.87 -13.75 16.46
CA GLY A 148 14.94 -14.34 15.13
C GLY A 148 14.05 -13.67 14.08
N VAL A 149 13.47 -12.49 14.39
CA VAL A 149 12.72 -11.71 13.41
C VAL A 149 13.68 -11.19 12.35
N LEU A 150 13.38 -11.46 11.09
CA LEU A 150 14.07 -10.86 9.97
C LEU A 150 13.19 -9.73 9.44
N PHE A 151 13.70 -8.51 9.46
CA PHE A 151 13.21 -7.41 8.65
C PHE A 151 14.41 -6.97 7.83
N LEU A 152 14.30 -7.06 6.50
CA LEU A 152 15.37 -6.75 5.55
C LEU A 152 14.75 -6.12 4.30
N ASP A 153 15.57 -5.51 3.45
CA ASP A 153 15.15 -5.28 2.07
C ASP A 153 15.16 -6.59 1.26
N THR A 154 14.34 -6.63 0.22
CA THR A 154 14.15 -7.84 -0.61
C THR A 154 15.43 -8.26 -1.33
N ASP A 155 16.31 -7.31 -1.69
CA ASP A 155 17.58 -7.58 -2.37
C ASP A 155 18.59 -8.26 -1.41
N THR A 156 18.63 -7.81 -0.15
CA THR A 156 19.45 -8.40 0.92
C THR A 156 18.94 -9.78 1.31
N ALA A 157 17.64 -9.96 1.49
CA ALA A 157 17.05 -11.25 1.84
C ALA A 157 17.31 -12.34 0.78
N LEU A 158 17.30 -11.98 -0.52
CA LEU A 158 17.66 -12.88 -1.61
C LEU A 158 19.11 -13.42 -1.49
N LYS A 159 20.03 -12.60 -0.98
CA LYS A 159 21.46 -12.94 -0.87
C LYS A 159 21.79 -13.67 0.43
N GLU A 160 21.28 -13.19 1.55
CA GLU A 160 21.64 -13.66 2.89
C GLU A 160 20.77 -14.82 3.36
N HIS A 161 19.51 -14.89 2.89
CA HIS A 161 18.55 -15.95 3.23
C HIS A 161 17.97 -16.65 1.99
N PRO A 162 18.81 -17.15 1.05
CA PRO A 162 18.36 -17.66 -0.25
C PRO A 162 17.41 -18.85 -0.14
N GLU A 163 17.58 -19.72 0.85
CA GLU A 163 16.73 -20.90 1.04
C GLU A 163 15.29 -20.48 1.39
N LEU A 164 15.14 -19.62 2.39
CA LEU A 164 13.85 -19.10 2.82
C LEU A 164 13.22 -18.23 1.73
N PHE A 165 14.01 -17.39 1.08
CA PHE A 165 13.53 -16.56 -0.02
C PHE A 165 12.99 -17.41 -1.17
N GLN A 166 13.75 -18.41 -1.62
CA GLN A 166 13.37 -19.27 -2.74
C GLN A 166 12.18 -20.17 -2.42
N GLU A 167 11.99 -20.56 -1.16
CA GLU A 167 10.82 -21.33 -0.71
C GLU A 167 9.51 -20.56 -0.95
N TYR A 168 9.49 -19.25 -0.68
CA TYR A 168 8.26 -18.46 -0.66
C TYR A 168 8.07 -17.51 -1.85
N PHE A 169 9.14 -17.04 -2.49
CA PHE A 169 9.05 -16.01 -3.52
C PHE A 169 8.25 -16.46 -4.75
N GLY A 170 7.19 -15.72 -5.10
CA GLY A 170 6.33 -16.03 -6.23
C GLY A 170 5.39 -17.21 -6.03
N THR A 171 5.26 -17.74 -4.80
CA THR A 171 4.32 -18.83 -4.49
C THR A 171 2.87 -18.34 -4.39
N VAL A 172 2.67 -17.10 -3.93
CA VAL A 172 1.35 -16.51 -3.74
C VAL A 172 0.94 -15.72 -4.98
N ILE A 173 1.88 -14.96 -5.56
CA ILE A 173 1.69 -14.21 -6.81
C ILE A 173 2.75 -14.68 -7.82
N PRO A 174 2.44 -15.73 -8.60
CA PRO A 174 3.34 -16.24 -9.61
C PRO A 174 3.65 -15.20 -10.69
N VAL A 175 4.79 -15.35 -11.37
CA VAL A 175 5.25 -14.49 -12.48
C VAL A 175 4.16 -14.26 -13.53
N GLY A 176 3.33 -15.28 -13.77
CA GLY A 176 2.27 -15.25 -14.78
C GLY A 176 0.90 -14.81 -14.28
N ASP A 177 0.77 -14.32 -13.04
CA ASP A 177 -0.51 -13.97 -12.41
C ASP A 177 -1.31 -12.97 -13.26
N ASN A 178 -0.71 -11.81 -13.55
CA ASN A 178 -1.29 -10.79 -14.41
C ASN A 178 -0.18 -10.03 -15.17
N LYS A 179 -0.55 -9.09 -16.05
CA LYS A 179 0.43 -8.34 -16.87
C LYS A 179 1.39 -7.55 -15.99
N PHE A 180 0.89 -6.86 -14.97
CA PHE A 180 1.69 -6.00 -14.10
C PHE A 180 2.50 -6.78 -13.06
N ALA A 181 2.02 -7.92 -12.58
CA ALA A 181 2.85 -8.86 -11.80
C ALA A 181 4.01 -9.44 -12.63
N ALA A 182 3.79 -9.72 -13.92
CA ALA A 182 4.86 -10.15 -14.83
C ALA A 182 5.89 -9.04 -15.07
N LEU A 183 5.42 -7.79 -15.24
CA LEU A 183 6.26 -6.61 -15.33
C LEU A 183 7.11 -6.44 -14.07
N ASN A 184 6.47 -6.38 -12.90
CA ASN A 184 7.14 -6.30 -11.61
C ASN A 184 8.19 -7.40 -11.48
N THR A 185 7.85 -8.66 -11.77
CA THR A 185 8.83 -9.76 -11.69
C THR A 185 10.04 -9.56 -12.61
N ALA A 186 9.88 -8.89 -13.76
CA ALA A 186 11.00 -8.62 -14.67
C ALA A 186 11.98 -7.58 -14.10
N VAL A 187 11.48 -6.56 -13.41
CA VAL A 187 12.26 -5.35 -13.08
C VAL A 187 12.27 -4.98 -11.60
N TRP A 188 11.70 -5.81 -10.72
CA TRP A 188 11.50 -5.44 -9.32
C TRP A 188 12.80 -4.98 -8.67
N SER A 189 12.68 -3.94 -7.85
CA SER A 189 13.78 -3.30 -7.17
C SER A 189 13.37 -2.74 -5.81
N GLY A 190 14.06 -3.18 -4.75
CA GLY A 190 13.66 -2.92 -3.38
C GLY A 190 12.37 -3.66 -2.98
N GLY A 191 11.67 -3.11 -2.00
CA GLY A 191 10.62 -3.78 -1.23
C GLY A 191 11.14 -4.28 0.12
N SER A 192 10.26 -4.96 0.86
CA SER A 192 10.59 -5.49 2.18
C SER A 192 10.48 -7.02 2.23
N PHE A 193 11.40 -7.64 2.94
CA PHE A 193 11.32 -9.03 3.36
C PHE A 193 11.12 -9.10 4.87
N ILE A 194 10.06 -9.77 5.30
CA ILE A 194 9.76 -9.96 6.72
C ILE A 194 9.56 -11.44 6.99
N TYR A 195 10.27 -11.98 7.98
CA TYR A 195 10.02 -13.29 8.55
C TYR A 195 9.88 -13.17 10.06
N VAL A 196 8.77 -13.69 10.59
CA VAL A 196 8.47 -13.69 12.04
C VAL A 196 8.44 -15.14 12.51
N PRO A 197 9.37 -15.57 13.39
CA PRO A 197 9.45 -16.95 13.84
C PRO A 197 8.25 -17.41 14.67
N PRO A 198 8.07 -18.73 14.86
CA PRO A 198 6.94 -19.28 15.61
C PRO A 198 6.78 -18.68 17.01
N GLY A 199 5.57 -18.26 17.34
CA GLY A 199 5.19 -17.72 18.65
C GLY A 199 5.71 -16.31 18.98
N VAL A 200 6.46 -15.67 18.08
CA VAL A 200 6.97 -14.30 18.29
C VAL A 200 5.88 -13.29 17.98
N ASN A 201 5.67 -12.33 18.89
CA ASN A 201 4.70 -11.25 18.70
C ASN A 201 5.42 -9.91 18.58
N VAL A 202 5.37 -9.31 17.39
CA VAL A 202 5.92 -7.98 17.10
C VAL A 202 4.84 -6.94 17.38
N GLU A 203 4.75 -6.48 18.64
CA GLU A 203 3.69 -5.57 19.10
C GLU A 203 3.82 -4.14 18.57
N ILE A 204 5.06 -3.65 18.43
CA ILE A 204 5.35 -2.35 17.83
C ILE A 204 5.43 -2.54 16.31
N PRO A 205 4.78 -1.71 15.49
CA PRO A 205 4.78 -1.93 14.05
C PRO A 205 6.18 -1.85 13.41
N LEU A 206 6.41 -2.69 12.40
CA LEU A 206 7.50 -2.53 11.44
C LEU A 206 7.06 -1.54 10.35
N GLN A 207 7.93 -0.65 9.92
CA GLN A 207 7.56 0.44 9.03
C GLN A 207 8.45 0.51 7.81
N ALA A 208 7.85 0.68 6.63
CA ALA A 208 8.57 1.01 5.41
C ALA A 208 8.01 2.27 4.76
N TYR A 209 8.90 3.15 4.31
CA TYR A 209 8.55 4.34 3.56
C TYR A 209 9.10 4.25 2.15
N PHE A 210 8.24 4.51 1.17
CA PHE A 210 8.58 4.51 -0.25
C PHE A 210 8.38 5.91 -0.83
N ARG A 211 9.42 6.44 -1.48
CA ARG A 211 9.38 7.75 -2.16
C ARG A 211 9.89 7.65 -3.59
N ILE A 212 9.11 8.19 -4.52
CA ILE A 212 9.49 8.39 -5.94
C ILE A 212 9.83 9.85 -6.12
N ASN A 213 11.03 10.20 -6.57
CA ASN A 213 11.41 11.58 -6.87
C ASN A 213 11.77 11.80 -8.35
N THR A 214 12.02 10.73 -9.12
CA THR A 214 12.49 10.84 -10.50
C THR A 214 11.33 10.95 -11.49
N GLU A 215 11.46 11.87 -12.45
CA GLU A 215 10.48 12.05 -13.51
C GLU A 215 10.43 10.84 -14.47
N ASN A 216 9.21 10.40 -14.84
CA ASN A 216 8.91 9.19 -15.63
C ASN A 216 9.49 7.89 -15.06
N MET A 217 9.65 7.82 -13.74
CA MET A 217 10.11 6.61 -13.10
C MET A 217 8.98 5.60 -12.93
N GLY A 218 9.32 4.33 -13.16
CA GLY A 218 8.54 3.20 -12.70
C GLY A 218 9.06 2.67 -11.36
N GLN A 219 8.22 2.60 -10.33
CA GLN A 219 8.55 1.97 -9.05
C GLN A 219 7.94 0.56 -9.01
N PHE A 220 8.81 -0.43 -8.77
CA PHE A 220 8.48 -1.85 -8.83
C PHE A 220 8.96 -2.57 -7.58
N GLU A 221 8.46 -2.17 -6.41
CA GLU A 221 8.77 -2.86 -5.16
C GLU A 221 8.13 -4.25 -5.12
N ARG A 222 8.78 -5.17 -4.41
CA ARG A 222 8.21 -6.48 -4.13
C ARG A 222 8.41 -6.85 -2.68
N THR A 223 7.30 -6.93 -1.95
CA THR A 223 7.27 -7.22 -0.52
C THR A 223 6.85 -8.66 -0.28
N LEU A 224 7.60 -9.37 0.56
CA LEU A 224 7.38 -10.75 0.93
C LEU A 224 7.36 -10.88 2.46
N ILE A 225 6.22 -11.28 3.03
CA ILE A 225 6.02 -11.40 4.48
C ILE A 225 5.62 -12.84 4.82
N ILE A 226 6.35 -13.45 5.74
CA ILE A 226 6.09 -14.78 6.28
C ILE A 226 5.87 -14.63 7.78
N VAL A 227 4.67 -14.97 8.24
CA VAL A 227 4.31 -14.96 9.67
C VAL A 227 4.10 -16.40 10.10
N ASP A 228 5.05 -16.94 10.85
CA ASP A 228 5.08 -18.36 11.20
C ASP A 228 4.10 -18.70 12.33
N GLU A 229 4.00 -19.99 12.69
CA GLU A 229 2.92 -20.50 13.55
C GLU A 229 2.77 -19.74 14.86
N GLY A 230 1.56 -19.27 15.14
CA GLY A 230 1.23 -18.52 16.36
C GLY A 230 1.93 -17.16 16.49
N ALA A 231 2.58 -16.65 15.44
CA ALA A 231 3.28 -15.38 15.44
C ALA A 231 2.37 -14.21 15.06
N TYR A 232 2.81 -12.99 15.37
CA TYR A 232 2.11 -11.75 15.05
C TYR A 232 3.05 -10.67 14.52
N VAL A 233 2.58 -9.92 13.51
CA VAL A 233 3.22 -8.68 13.07
C VAL A 233 2.21 -7.68 12.56
N HIS A 234 2.46 -6.41 12.88
CA HIS A 234 1.87 -5.26 12.21
C HIS A 234 2.94 -4.60 11.34
N TYR A 235 2.71 -4.55 10.04
CA TYR A 235 3.56 -3.85 9.08
C TYR A 235 2.82 -2.66 8.49
N VAL A 236 3.50 -1.51 8.43
CA VAL A 236 2.97 -0.25 7.91
C VAL A 236 3.82 0.22 6.74
N GLU A 237 3.15 0.48 5.62
CA GLU A 237 3.72 0.99 4.39
C GLU A 237 3.19 2.40 4.12
N GLY A 238 4.09 3.38 4.08
CA GLY A 238 3.78 4.76 3.68
C GLY A 238 4.36 5.05 2.29
N CYS A 239 3.53 5.49 1.34
CA CYS A 239 3.99 5.91 0.02
C CYS A 239 3.70 7.40 -0.22
N THR A 240 4.73 8.19 -0.55
CA THR A 240 4.57 9.61 -0.92
C THR A 240 5.37 9.96 -2.17
N ALA A 241 4.84 10.83 -3.03
CA ALA A 241 5.55 11.34 -4.22
C ALA A 241 5.39 12.87 -4.39
N PRO A 242 6.41 13.58 -4.92
CA PRO A 242 6.29 14.95 -5.39
C PRO A 242 5.32 15.07 -6.59
N ILE A 243 4.89 16.31 -6.85
CA ILE A 243 4.04 16.63 -7.99
C ILE A 243 4.93 16.84 -9.23
N TYR A 244 4.80 15.98 -10.23
CA TYR A 244 5.42 16.13 -11.54
C TYR A 244 4.37 16.20 -12.64
N SER A 245 4.74 16.75 -13.81
CA SER A 245 3.83 16.94 -14.95
C SER A 245 3.69 15.70 -15.85
N SER A 246 4.61 14.74 -15.78
CA SER A 246 4.64 13.59 -16.69
C SER A 246 4.32 12.27 -15.98
N ASP A 247 3.61 11.38 -16.67
CA ASP A 247 3.06 10.15 -16.06
C ASP A 247 4.17 9.22 -15.52
N SER A 248 3.94 8.67 -14.32
CA SER A 248 4.79 7.69 -13.63
C SER A 248 3.99 6.41 -13.33
N LEU A 249 4.68 5.29 -13.11
CA LEU A 249 4.05 3.99 -12.87
C LEU A 249 4.50 3.41 -11.54
N HIS A 250 3.57 3.15 -10.64
CA HIS A 250 3.82 2.34 -9.45
C HIS A 250 3.14 0.98 -9.64
N SER A 251 3.95 -0.09 -9.64
CA SER A 251 3.44 -1.46 -9.76
C SER A 251 4.12 -2.37 -8.73
N ALA A 252 3.57 -2.35 -7.52
CA ALA A 252 4.01 -3.20 -6.42
C ALA A 252 3.38 -4.61 -6.49
N VAL A 253 4.13 -5.57 -5.96
CA VAL A 253 3.65 -6.92 -5.68
C VAL A 253 3.88 -7.23 -4.19
N VAL A 254 2.82 -7.63 -3.49
CA VAL A 254 2.88 -7.98 -2.06
C VAL A 254 2.38 -9.40 -1.85
N GLU A 255 3.26 -10.26 -1.37
CA GLU A 255 2.99 -11.66 -1.04
C GLU A 255 3.06 -11.85 0.47
N ILE A 256 1.97 -12.36 1.07
CA ILE A 256 1.92 -12.63 2.51
C ILE A 256 1.52 -14.08 2.75
N ILE A 257 2.26 -14.77 3.60
CA ILE A 257 1.96 -16.13 4.05
C ILE A 257 1.75 -16.08 5.56
N VAL A 258 0.51 -16.36 6.00
CA VAL A 258 0.14 -16.37 7.42
C VAL A 258 -0.11 -17.81 7.83
N LYS A 259 0.82 -18.38 8.60
CA LYS A 259 0.82 -19.78 9.03
C LYS A 259 -0.19 -20.04 10.15
N LYS A 260 -0.24 -21.27 10.63
CA LYS A 260 -1.24 -21.75 11.58
C LYS A 260 -1.34 -20.85 12.82
N ASN A 261 -2.55 -20.41 13.17
CA ASN A 261 -2.85 -19.53 14.30
C ASN A 261 -2.06 -18.21 14.34
N ALA A 262 -1.43 -17.82 13.23
CA ALA A 262 -0.66 -16.59 13.13
C ALA A 262 -1.55 -15.41 12.71
N ARG A 263 -1.09 -14.18 12.93
CA ARG A 263 -1.83 -12.97 12.56
C ARG A 263 -0.93 -11.94 11.90
N CYS A 264 -1.36 -11.43 10.75
CA CYS A 264 -0.67 -10.37 10.04
C CYS A 264 -1.62 -9.18 9.83
N ARG A 265 -1.18 -8.00 10.27
CA ARG A 265 -1.82 -6.73 9.95
C ARG A 265 -0.94 -5.94 8.99
N TYR A 266 -1.47 -5.61 7.83
CA TYR A 266 -0.79 -4.79 6.83
C TYR A 266 -1.55 -3.49 6.63
N THR A 267 -0.90 -2.38 6.94
CA THR A 267 -1.46 -1.04 6.78
C THR A 267 -0.75 -0.34 5.64
N THR A 268 -1.50 0.31 4.74
CA THR A 268 -0.94 1.10 3.64
C THR A 268 -1.61 2.47 3.60
N ILE A 269 -0.82 3.54 3.68
CA ILE A 269 -1.30 4.90 3.39
C ILE A 269 -0.54 5.42 2.18
N GLN A 270 -1.27 5.66 1.10
CA GLN A 270 -0.70 6.14 -0.15
C GLN A 270 -1.23 7.54 -0.45
N ASN A 271 -0.32 8.45 -0.78
CA ASN A 271 -0.61 9.75 -1.34
C ASN A 271 0.27 10.01 -2.56
N TRP A 272 -0.24 9.62 -3.73
CA TRP A 272 0.46 9.78 -4.99
C TRP A 272 0.11 11.10 -5.67
N SER A 273 1.03 11.63 -6.48
CA SER A 273 0.69 12.72 -7.40
C SER A 273 -0.30 12.26 -8.48
N ASN A 274 -1.07 13.20 -9.03
CA ASN A 274 -2.22 12.92 -9.92
C ASN A 274 -1.84 12.40 -11.32
N ASN A 275 -0.55 12.20 -11.58
CA ASN A 275 0.06 11.65 -12.80
C ASN A 275 0.52 10.18 -12.63
N VAL A 276 0.34 9.58 -11.44
CA VAL A 276 0.79 8.20 -11.17
C VAL A 276 -0.29 7.18 -11.54
N TYR A 277 0.07 6.13 -12.27
CA TYR A 277 -0.71 4.89 -12.37
C TYR A 277 -0.30 3.95 -11.24
N ASN A 278 -1.25 3.58 -10.38
CA ASN A 278 -1.04 2.73 -9.21
C ASN A 278 -1.66 1.34 -9.47
N LEU A 279 -0.85 0.40 -9.96
CA LEU A 279 -1.27 -0.90 -10.49
C LEU A 279 -0.67 -2.03 -9.67
N VAL A 280 -1.29 -2.30 -8.52
CA VAL A 280 -0.71 -3.12 -7.45
C VAL A 280 -1.41 -4.46 -7.32
N THR A 281 -0.62 -5.52 -7.12
CA THR A 281 -1.14 -6.86 -6.80
C THR A 281 -0.74 -7.24 -5.39
N LYS A 282 -1.69 -7.24 -4.44
CA LYS A 282 -1.48 -7.72 -3.06
C LYS A 282 -2.29 -8.99 -2.82
N ARG A 283 -1.68 -10.04 -2.27
CA ARG A 283 -2.35 -11.29 -1.93
C ARG A 283 -1.72 -11.95 -0.72
N ALA A 284 -2.58 -12.40 0.19
CA ALA A 284 -2.24 -13.21 1.34
C ALA A 284 -2.81 -14.63 1.22
N VAL A 285 -2.10 -15.61 1.77
CA VAL A 285 -2.58 -16.96 2.01
C VAL A 285 -2.66 -17.19 3.51
N CYS A 286 -3.83 -17.56 4.02
CA CYS A 286 -4.10 -17.81 5.43
C CYS A 286 -4.35 -19.30 5.67
N HIS A 287 -3.50 -19.90 6.50
CA HIS A 287 -3.62 -21.28 6.95
C HIS A 287 -4.56 -21.42 8.15
N GLU A 288 -4.64 -22.61 8.75
CA GLU A 288 -5.57 -22.94 9.84
C GLU A 288 -5.52 -21.93 10.98
N GLY A 289 -6.67 -21.34 11.35
CA GLY A 289 -6.77 -20.34 12.42
C GLY A 289 -6.04 -19.02 12.16
N ALA A 290 -5.43 -18.84 10.98
CA ALA A 290 -4.67 -17.64 10.64
C ALA A 290 -5.58 -16.43 10.40
N THR A 291 -5.10 -15.22 10.70
CA THR A 291 -5.84 -13.97 10.47
C THR A 291 -5.01 -12.99 9.64
N MET A 292 -5.57 -12.49 8.54
CA MET A 292 -4.98 -11.42 7.73
C MET A 292 -5.87 -10.18 7.72
N GLU A 293 -5.29 -9.02 8.02
CA GLU A 293 -5.96 -7.73 8.04
C GLU A 293 -5.28 -6.75 7.09
N TRP A 294 -5.99 -6.33 6.05
CA TRP A 294 -5.58 -5.25 5.17
C TRP A 294 -6.26 -3.95 5.61
N VAL A 295 -5.48 -2.91 5.89
CA VAL A 295 -5.97 -1.55 6.14
C VAL A 295 -5.37 -0.63 5.09
N ASP A 296 -6.17 0.00 4.24
CA ASP A 296 -5.64 0.83 3.18
C ASP A 296 -6.33 2.18 2.97
N GLY A 297 -5.53 3.24 2.82
CA GLY A 297 -5.92 4.57 2.39
C GLY A 297 -5.37 4.88 1.01
N ASN A 298 -6.24 5.03 0.02
CA ASN A 298 -5.92 5.32 -1.37
C ASN A 298 -6.23 6.79 -1.68
N ILE A 299 -5.20 7.64 -1.66
CA ILE A 299 -5.33 9.08 -1.91
C ILE A 299 -4.37 9.46 -3.06
N GLY A 300 -4.81 10.38 -3.91
CA GLY A 300 -4.03 10.81 -5.06
C GLY A 300 -4.08 9.80 -6.22
N SER A 301 -3.03 9.77 -7.05
CA SER A 301 -2.89 8.97 -8.30
C SER A 301 -3.86 9.36 -9.43
N LYS A 302 -3.43 9.20 -10.68
CA LYS A 302 -4.31 9.35 -11.86
C LYS A 302 -5.34 8.22 -11.90
N VAL A 303 -4.82 7.00 -11.78
CA VAL A 303 -5.59 5.76 -11.84
C VAL A 303 -5.04 4.81 -10.79
N THR A 304 -5.93 4.24 -9.98
CA THR A 304 -5.61 3.09 -9.12
C THR A 304 -6.39 1.88 -9.58
N MET A 305 -5.71 0.74 -9.71
CA MET A 305 -6.32 -0.58 -9.77
C MET A 305 -5.68 -1.46 -8.70
N LYS A 306 -6.40 -1.67 -7.59
CA LYS A 306 -5.88 -2.40 -6.43
C LYS A 306 -6.96 -3.24 -5.76
N TYR A 307 -6.68 -4.53 -5.61
CA TYR A 307 -7.63 -5.51 -5.05
C TYR A 307 -6.92 -6.49 -4.10
N PRO A 308 -6.58 -6.07 -2.86
CA PRO A 308 -5.97 -6.97 -1.89
C PRO A 308 -6.82 -8.22 -1.71
N ALA A 309 -6.15 -9.37 -1.75
CA ALA A 309 -6.80 -10.67 -1.72
C ALA A 309 -6.39 -11.47 -0.49
N VAL A 310 -7.32 -12.22 0.09
CA VAL A 310 -7.05 -13.21 1.13
C VAL A 310 -7.58 -14.57 0.68
N PHE A 311 -6.66 -15.53 0.59
CA PHE A 311 -6.96 -16.93 0.28
C PHE A 311 -6.95 -17.71 1.59
N MET A 312 -8.14 -18.00 2.13
CA MET A 312 -8.33 -18.74 3.36
C MET A 312 -8.35 -20.23 3.03
N VAL A 313 -7.19 -20.87 3.15
CA VAL A 313 -6.93 -22.27 2.73
C VAL A 313 -6.91 -23.25 3.90
N GLY A 314 -6.99 -22.76 5.13
CA GLY A 314 -7.11 -23.59 6.34
C GLY A 314 -8.40 -23.32 7.10
N GLU A 315 -8.84 -24.30 7.87
CA GLU A 315 -10.04 -24.21 8.70
C GLU A 315 -9.93 -23.04 9.69
N HIS A 316 -11.03 -22.33 9.94
CA HIS A 316 -11.07 -21.16 10.83
C HIS A 316 -10.19 -19.97 10.43
N ALA A 317 -9.61 -19.97 9.23
CA ALA A 317 -8.87 -18.81 8.71
C ALA A 317 -9.79 -17.59 8.54
N LYS A 318 -9.22 -16.39 8.74
CA LYS A 318 -9.93 -15.12 8.71
C LYS A 318 -9.26 -14.10 7.79
N GLY A 319 -10.07 -13.39 7.02
CA GLY A 319 -9.62 -12.31 6.14
C GLY A 319 -10.42 -11.03 6.34
N GLU A 320 -9.73 -9.93 6.60
CA GLU A 320 -10.34 -8.61 6.81
C GLU A 320 -9.73 -7.59 5.87
N VAL A 321 -10.58 -6.75 5.27
CA VAL A 321 -10.16 -5.58 4.49
C VAL A 321 -10.94 -4.37 4.96
N LEU A 322 -10.23 -3.31 5.31
CA LEU A 322 -10.76 -1.98 5.58
C LEU A 322 -10.10 -0.99 4.63
N SER A 323 -10.87 -0.45 3.68
CA SER A 323 -10.35 0.36 2.58
C SER A 323 -11.04 1.69 2.45
N VAL A 324 -10.28 2.78 2.31
CA VAL A 324 -10.75 4.09 1.86
C VAL A 324 -10.15 4.42 0.51
N ALA A 325 -10.96 4.94 -0.40
CA ALA A 325 -10.50 5.53 -1.65
C ALA A 325 -11.10 6.93 -1.85
N MET A 326 -10.25 7.89 -2.24
CA MET A 326 -10.65 9.25 -2.55
C MET A 326 -10.27 9.62 -3.99
N ALA A 327 -11.22 10.10 -4.77
CA ALA A 327 -11.00 10.56 -6.14
C ALA A 327 -11.42 12.02 -6.32
N GLY A 328 -10.49 12.85 -6.81
CA GLY A 328 -10.69 14.21 -7.30
C GLY A 328 -10.74 14.29 -8.82
N GLU A 329 -10.63 15.51 -9.35
CA GLU A 329 -10.72 15.79 -10.79
C GLU A 329 -9.75 14.94 -11.63
N GLY A 330 -10.29 14.31 -12.68
CA GLY A 330 -9.51 13.48 -13.61
C GLY A 330 -9.01 12.15 -13.04
N GLN A 331 -9.33 11.83 -11.78
CA GLN A 331 -8.88 10.60 -11.12
C GLN A 331 -9.90 9.48 -11.23
N HIS A 332 -9.41 8.25 -11.40
CA HIS A 332 -10.21 7.03 -11.26
C HIS A 332 -9.60 6.04 -10.27
N GLN A 333 -10.21 5.92 -9.09
CA GLN A 333 -9.83 4.95 -8.07
C GLN A 333 -10.69 3.68 -8.18
N ASP A 334 -10.20 2.65 -8.88
CA ASP A 334 -10.82 1.31 -8.93
C ASP A 334 -10.18 0.40 -7.86
N ALA A 335 -10.73 0.49 -6.66
CA ALA A 335 -10.27 -0.22 -5.48
C ALA A 335 -11.25 -1.31 -5.05
N GLY A 336 -10.81 -2.28 -4.26
CA GLY A 336 -11.72 -3.26 -3.69
C GLY A 336 -10.97 -4.40 -3.03
N ALA A 337 -11.57 -5.59 -3.00
CA ALA A 337 -11.03 -6.71 -2.24
C ALA A 337 -11.46 -8.05 -2.83
N LYS A 338 -10.68 -9.10 -2.56
CA LYS A 338 -11.03 -10.48 -2.93
C LYS A 338 -10.90 -11.42 -1.72
N MET A 339 -12.00 -12.05 -1.32
CA MET A 339 -12.03 -13.03 -0.25
C MET A 339 -12.35 -14.40 -0.84
N VAL A 340 -11.38 -15.31 -0.75
CA VAL A 340 -11.50 -16.68 -1.28
C VAL A 340 -11.53 -17.64 -0.10
N HIS A 341 -12.70 -18.21 0.17
CA HIS A 341 -12.91 -19.25 1.15
C HIS A 341 -12.68 -20.61 0.48
N ALA A 342 -11.61 -21.29 0.86
CA ALA A 342 -11.19 -22.59 0.31
C ALA A 342 -11.07 -23.67 1.40
N ALA A 343 -11.62 -23.41 2.58
CA ALA A 343 -11.66 -24.29 3.74
C ALA A 343 -12.92 -24.00 4.58
N PRO A 344 -13.43 -24.99 5.34
CA PRO A 344 -14.62 -24.82 6.16
C PRO A 344 -14.39 -23.85 7.32
N HIS A 345 -15.49 -23.34 7.88
CA HIS A 345 -15.51 -22.45 9.04
C HIS A 345 -14.68 -21.17 8.90
N THR A 346 -14.39 -20.73 7.68
CA THR A 346 -13.61 -19.52 7.39
C THR A 346 -14.51 -18.28 7.46
N SER A 347 -13.97 -17.13 7.86
CA SER A 347 -14.74 -15.89 7.98
C SER A 347 -14.08 -14.69 7.34
N SER A 348 -14.85 -13.84 6.65
CA SER A 348 -14.32 -12.60 6.08
C SER A 348 -15.18 -11.36 6.31
N THR A 349 -14.51 -10.21 6.37
CA THR A 349 -15.14 -8.89 6.46
C THR A 349 -14.49 -7.96 5.45
N ILE A 350 -15.30 -7.29 4.61
CA ILE A 350 -14.84 -6.23 3.72
C ILE A 350 -15.62 -4.96 4.08
N ILE A 351 -14.90 -3.93 4.50
CA ILE A 351 -15.44 -2.58 4.67
C ILE A 351 -14.73 -1.69 3.67
N SER A 352 -15.47 -1.16 2.70
CA SER A 352 -14.95 -0.22 1.72
C SER A 352 -15.69 1.11 1.83
N LYS A 353 -14.93 2.19 1.85
CA LYS A 353 -15.40 3.55 1.92
C LYS A 353 -14.85 4.32 0.71
N SER A 354 -15.72 4.99 -0.02
CA SER A 354 -15.34 5.73 -1.22
C SER A 354 -15.78 7.18 -1.10
N ILE A 355 -14.93 8.12 -1.50
CA ILE A 355 -15.22 9.55 -1.53
C ILE A 355 -14.91 10.07 -2.93
N ALA A 356 -15.87 10.70 -3.59
CA ALA A 356 -15.69 11.27 -4.92
C ALA A 356 -16.05 12.77 -4.93
N ARG A 357 -15.15 13.58 -5.49
CA ARG A 357 -15.27 15.04 -5.61
C ARG A 357 -14.68 15.54 -6.94
N GLY A 358 -14.98 16.78 -7.33
CA GLY A 358 -14.42 17.46 -8.49
C GLY A 358 -14.62 16.71 -9.81
N GLY A 359 -15.67 15.90 -9.94
CA GLY A 359 -15.89 15.03 -11.11
C GLY A 359 -15.06 13.74 -11.09
N GLY A 360 -14.37 13.45 -9.98
CA GLY A 360 -13.62 12.23 -9.76
C GLY A 360 -14.49 10.99 -9.75
N ARG A 361 -13.87 9.85 -10.05
CA ARG A 361 -14.53 8.55 -10.10
C ARG A 361 -13.93 7.59 -9.09
N THR A 362 -14.75 7.12 -8.17
CA THR A 362 -14.43 5.94 -7.35
C THR A 362 -15.16 4.71 -7.89
N SER A 363 -14.57 3.54 -7.69
CA SER A 363 -15.21 2.27 -8.00
C SER A 363 -14.80 1.26 -6.95
N TYR A 364 -15.78 0.65 -6.27
CA TYR A 364 -15.57 -0.56 -5.51
C TYR A 364 -15.69 -1.78 -6.43
N ARG A 365 -14.73 -2.69 -6.38
CA ARG A 365 -14.79 -3.99 -7.06
C ARG A 365 -14.44 -5.13 -6.11
N GLY A 366 -15.46 -5.90 -5.74
CA GLY A 366 -15.33 -6.98 -4.77
C GLY A 366 -15.49 -8.36 -5.39
N LEU A 367 -14.74 -9.35 -4.90
CA LEU A 367 -15.05 -10.76 -5.11
C LEU A 367 -15.16 -11.46 -3.75
N VAL A 368 -16.29 -12.10 -3.49
CA VAL A 368 -16.41 -13.12 -2.44
C VAL A 368 -16.63 -14.45 -3.14
N GLN A 369 -15.68 -15.36 -2.98
CA GLN A 369 -15.75 -16.70 -3.55
C GLN A 369 -15.74 -17.73 -2.42
N VAL A 370 -16.72 -18.63 -2.40
CA VAL A 370 -16.76 -19.77 -1.49
C VAL A 370 -16.73 -21.05 -2.31
N MET A 371 -15.63 -21.79 -2.18
CA MET A 371 -15.42 -23.04 -2.90
C MET A 371 -16.25 -24.18 -2.29
N GLU A 372 -16.54 -25.19 -3.11
CA GLU A 372 -17.13 -26.46 -2.66
C GLU A 372 -16.32 -27.06 -1.50
N GLY A 373 -16.99 -27.53 -0.46
CA GLY A 373 -16.38 -28.06 0.77
C GLY A 373 -16.13 -27.00 1.85
N SER A 374 -16.30 -25.71 1.57
CA SER A 374 -16.08 -24.61 2.52
C SER A 374 -17.35 -24.31 3.34
N HIS A 375 -17.93 -25.34 3.93
CA HIS A 375 -19.16 -25.24 4.72
C HIS A 375 -18.94 -24.44 6.02
N HIS A 376 -20.02 -23.86 6.52
CA HIS A 376 -20.06 -22.96 7.68
C HIS A 376 -19.21 -21.68 7.54
N SER A 377 -18.80 -21.32 6.33
CA SER A 377 -18.11 -20.07 6.06
C SER A 377 -19.04 -18.86 6.19
N LYS A 378 -18.46 -17.72 6.55
CA LYS A 378 -19.19 -16.46 6.76
C LYS A 378 -18.50 -15.30 6.04
N SER A 379 -19.28 -14.42 5.41
CA SER A 379 -18.73 -13.21 4.80
C SER A 379 -19.66 -12.01 4.96
N THR A 380 -19.11 -10.86 5.35
CA THR A 380 -19.83 -9.58 5.38
C THR A 380 -19.11 -8.58 4.51
N VAL A 381 -19.86 -7.93 3.61
CA VAL A 381 -19.35 -6.85 2.75
C VAL A 381 -20.18 -5.60 3.01
N LYS A 382 -19.51 -4.49 3.33
CA LYS A 382 -20.12 -3.18 3.49
C LYS A 382 -19.38 -2.17 2.62
N CYS A 383 -20.10 -1.56 1.69
CA CYS A 383 -19.60 -0.55 0.77
C CYS A 383 -20.33 0.77 1.02
N ASP A 384 -19.65 1.75 1.61
CA ASP A 384 -20.20 3.09 1.78
C ASP A 384 -19.55 4.03 0.75
N ALA A 385 -20.33 4.82 0.03
CA ALA A 385 -19.83 5.86 -0.85
C ALA A 385 -20.40 7.23 -0.44
N LEU A 386 -19.54 8.25 -0.51
CA LEU A 386 -19.89 9.65 -0.27
C LEU A 386 -19.57 10.46 -1.53
N LEU A 387 -20.60 11.02 -2.15
CA LEU A 387 -20.48 11.97 -3.24
C LEU A 387 -20.49 13.38 -2.65
N VAL A 388 -19.40 14.12 -2.87
CA VAL A 388 -19.21 15.48 -2.35
C VAL A 388 -19.91 16.52 -3.21
N ASP A 389 -20.10 16.23 -4.50
CA ASP A 389 -20.75 17.12 -5.46
C ASP A 389 -21.72 16.36 -6.38
N THR A 390 -22.25 17.06 -7.38
CA THR A 390 -23.25 16.53 -8.32
C THR A 390 -22.67 15.97 -9.62
N ILE A 391 -21.37 16.15 -9.87
CA ILE A 391 -20.68 15.74 -11.10
C ILE A 391 -19.83 14.47 -10.91
N SER A 392 -19.50 14.16 -9.65
CA SER A 392 -18.69 13.02 -9.24
C SER A 392 -19.47 11.71 -9.31
N ARG A 393 -18.72 10.61 -9.41
CA ARG A 393 -19.28 9.28 -9.63
C ARG A 393 -18.66 8.26 -8.68
N SER A 394 -19.51 7.39 -8.15
CA SER A 394 -19.08 6.18 -7.45
C SER A 394 -19.81 4.98 -8.03
N ASP A 395 -19.08 3.95 -8.41
CA ASP A 395 -19.63 2.69 -8.91
C ASP A 395 -19.35 1.54 -7.92
N THR A 396 -20.21 0.53 -7.87
CA THR A 396 -20.01 -0.66 -7.04
C THR A 396 -20.23 -1.90 -7.91
N TYR A 397 -19.19 -2.74 -8.02
CA TYR A 397 -19.17 -3.97 -8.83
C TYR A 397 -18.92 -5.19 -7.93
N PRO A 398 -19.95 -5.70 -7.22
CA PRO A 398 -19.80 -6.88 -6.39
C PRO A 398 -19.89 -8.17 -7.23
N TYR A 399 -19.00 -9.11 -6.95
CA TYR A 399 -19.03 -10.46 -7.51
C TYR A 399 -19.11 -11.46 -6.37
N VAL A 400 -20.08 -12.37 -6.45
CA VAL A 400 -20.36 -13.37 -5.42
C VAL A 400 -20.48 -14.72 -6.11
N ASP A 401 -19.53 -15.63 -5.85
CA ASP A 401 -19.48 -17.01 -6.38
C ASP A 401 -19.50 -17.99 -5.20
N ILE A 402 -20.70 -18.47 -4.84
CA ILE A 402 -20.90 -19.38 -3.71
C ILE A 402 -21.25 -20.75 -4.27
N ARG A 403 -20.42 -21.75 -3.96
CA ARG A 403 -20.55 -23.14 -4.43
C ARG A 403 -20.81 -24.13 -3.28
N GLU A 404 -21.37 -23.63 -2.20
CA GLU A 404 -21.64 -24.38 -0.96
C GLU A 404 -22.95 -23.88 -0.35
N ASP A 405 -23.76 -24.79 0.20
CA ASP A 405 -25.11 -24.47 0.69
C ASP A 405 -25.07 -23.90 2.12
N ASP A 406 -24.17 -24.41 2.96
CA ASP A 406 -24.07 -24.06 4.38
C ASP A 406 -23.22 -22.80 4.63
N VAL A 407 -23.59 -21.66 4.02
CA VAL A 407 -22.82 -20.41 4.07
C VAL A 407 -23.69 -19.24 4.51
N ALA A 408 -23.15 -18.34 5.33
CA ALA A 408 -23.80 -17.07 5.65
C ALA A 408 -23.07 -15.90 4.98
N MET A 409 -23.74 -15.20 4.07
CA MET A 409 -23.15 -14.08 3.34
C MET A 409 -24.10 -12.88 3.32
N GLY A 410 -23.57 -11.70 3.65
CA GLY A 410 -24.26 -10.42 3.56
C GLY A 410 -23.46 -9.41 2.74
N HIS A 411 -24.14 -8.67 1.87
CA HIS A 411 -23.56 -7.55 1.12
C HIS A 411 -24.49 -6.34 1.24
N GLU A 412 -23.96 -5.23 1.74
CA GLU A 412 -24.63 -3.93 1.83
C GLU A 412 -23.82 -2.89 1.06
N ALA A 413 -24.51 -2.08 0.24
CA ALA A 413 -23.91 -0.94 -0.44
C ALA A 413 -24.81 0.29 -0.29
N THR A 414 -24.24 1.37 0.25
CA THR A 414 -24.93 2.64 0.49
C THR A 414 -24.20 3.77 -0.22
N VAL A 415 -24.92 4.56 -1.00
CA VAL A 415 -24.40 5.80 -1.61
C VAL A 415 -25.10 6.98 -0.97
N SER A 416 -24.32 7.85 -0.36
CA SER A 416 -24.77 9.07 0.31
C SER A 416 -24.23 10.30 -0.40
N LYS A 417 -25.01 11.38 -0.36
CA LYS A 417 -24.54 12.71 -0.70
C LYS A 417 -24.32 13.49 0.59
N VAL A 418 -23.44 14.47 0.55
CA VAL A 418 -23.32 15.43 1.64
C VAL A 418 -24.66 16.16 1.77
N SER A 419 -25.18 16.24 2.99
CA SER A 419 -26.48 16.85 3.26
C SER A 419 -26.36 18.37 3.37
N ASP A 420 -27.15 19.10 2.58
CA ASP A 420 -27.25 20.56 2.65
C ASP A 420 -27.63 21.03 4.05
N ASP A 421 -28.48 20.27 4.77
CA ASP A 421 -28.85 20.58 6.16
C ASP A 421 -27.67 20.42 7.12
N GLN A 422 -26.81 19.41 6.90
CA GLN A 422 -25.60 19.21 7.72
C GLN A 422 -24.58 20.32 7.46
N LEU A 423 -24.37 20.70 6.19
CA LEU A 423 -23.51 21.81 5.83
C LEU A 423 -24.03 23.13 6.41
N PHE A 424 -25.30 23.46 6.19
CA PHE A 424 -25.93 24.66 6.74
C PHE A 424 -25.83 24.70 8.27
N TYR A 425 -26.07 23.56 8.94
CA TYR A 425 -25.94 23.48 10.40
C TYR A 425 -24.51 23.80 10.85
N LEU A 426 -23.50 23.17 10.26
CA LEU A 426 -22.09 23.39 10.61
C LEU A 426 -21.63 24.83 10.30
N MET A 427 -22.03 25.37 9.15
CA MET A 427 -21.74 26.75 8.77
C MET A 427 -22.43 27.77 9.69
N SER A 428 -23.66 27.48 10.16
CA SER A 428 -24.35 28.31 11.15
C SER A 428 -23.62 28.37 12.51
N ARG A 429 -22.69 27.43 12.76
CA ARG A 429 -21.81 27.41 13.94
C ARG A 429 -20.49 28.13 13.72
N GLY A 430 -20.31 28.80 12.57
CA GLY A 430 -19.15 29.64 12.29
C GLY A 430 -18.04 28.94 11.51
N LEU A 431 -18.24 27.71 11.06
CA LEU A 431 -17.32 27.04 10.14
C LEU A 431 -17.51 27.57 8.72
N SER A 432 -16.42 27.65 7.96
CA SER A 432 -16.52 27.81 6.51
C SER A 432 -17.16 26.57 5.87
N GLU A 433 -17.58 26.69 4.61
CA GLU A 433 -18.13 25.54 3.88
C GLU A 433 -17.07 24.43 3.71
N ASP A 434 -15.82 24.79 3.40
CA ASP A 434 -14.69 23.86 3.30
C ASP A 434 -14.42 23.15 4.63
N GLU A 435 -14.44 23.88 5.75
CA GLU A 435 -14.24 23.30 7.10
C GLU A 435 -15.37 22.36 7.49
N ALA A 436 -16.63 22.73 7.17
CA ALA A 436 -17.80 21.91 7.41
C ALA A 436 -17.73 20.61 6.58
N MET A 437 -17.37 20.72 5.31
CA MET A 437 -17.20 19.58 4.41
C MET A 437 -16.11 18.62 4.92
N ALA A 438 -14.93 19.17 5.25
CA ALA A 438 -13.83 18.39 5.82
C ALA A 438 -14.23 17.68 7.13
N MET A 439 -15.07 18.30 7.96
CA MET A 439 -15.60 17.66 9.17
C MET A 439 -16.51 16.47 8.87
N ILE A 440 -17.42 16.60 7.89
CA ILE A 440 -18.31 15.51 7.46
C ILE A 440 -17.49 14.34 6.89
N VAL A 441 -16.53 14.64 6.01
CA VAL A 441 -15.65 13.63 5.40
C VAL A 441 -14.79 12.93 6.46
N ARG A 442 -14.24 13.67 7.45
CA ARG A 442 -13.51 13.08 8.58
C ARG A 442 -14.36 12.13 9.40
N GLY A 443 -15.62 12.49 9.67
CA GLY A 443 -16.56 11.58 10.33
C GLY A 443 -16.83 10.31 9.52
N PHE A 444 -16.84 10.41 8.19
CA PHE A 444 -17.07 9.28 7.30
C PHE A 444 -15.91 8.27 7.28
N ILE A 445 -14.67 8.76 7.30
CA ILE A 445 -13.44 7.93 7.30
C ILE A 445 -12.97 7.50 8.70
N GLU A 446 -13.59 8.02 9.77
CA GLU A 446 -13.17 7.82 11.15
C GLU A 446 -12.83 6.35 11.51
N PRO A 447 -13.58 5.33 11.02
CA PRO A 447 -13.23 3.94 11.26
C PRO A 447 -11.83 3.55 10.76
N ILE A 448 -11.33 4.15 9.68
CA ILE A 448 -9.95 3.91 9.21
C ILE A 448 -8.95 4.65 10.08
N ALA A 449 -9.19 5.93 10.37
CA ALA A 449 -8.26 6.74 11.16
C ALA A 449 -7.96 6.11 12.54
N LYS A 450 -8.95 5.42 13.14
CA LYS A 450 -8.78 4.68 14.41
C LYS A 450 -7.87 3.45 14.30
N GLU A 451 -7.73 2.89 13.11
CA GLU A 451 -6.93 1.69 12.87
C GLU A 451 -5.47 2.00 12.49
N LEU A 452 -5.14 3.29 12.32
CA LEU A 452 -3.81 3.76 12.01
C LEU A 452 -3.05 4.14 13.29
N PRO A 453 -1.72 3.97 13.31
CA PRO A 453 -0.88 4.65 14.29
C PRO A 453 -1.14 6.16 14.29
N MET A 454 -0.95 6.82 15.43
CA MET A 454 -1.37 8.21 15.66
C MET A 454 -0.81 9.17 14.60
N GLU A 455 0.47 9.02 14.26
CA GLU A 455 1.18 9.79 13.25
C GLU A 455 0.52 9.70 11.87
N TYR A 456 0.10 8.51 11.46
CA TYR A 456 -0.57 8.27 10.17
C TYR A 456 -2.04 8.70 10.19
N ALA A 457 -2.72 8.58 11.33
CA ALA A 457 -4.07 9.10 11.49
C ALA A 457 -4.09 10.63 11.34
N LEU A 458 -3.10 11.32 11.91
CA LEU A 458 -2.92 12.76 11.77
C LEU A 458 -2.59 13.14 10.31
N GLU A 459 -1.67 12.40 9.68
CA GLU A 459 -1.33 12.61 8.27
C GLU A 459 -2.56 12.45 7.37
N LEU A 460 -3.34 11.37 7.54
CA LEU A 460 -4.56 11.12 6.79
C LEU A 460 -5.57 12.28 6.94
N ASN A 461 -5.77 12.77 8.16
CA ASN A 461 -6.69 13.89 8.41
C ASN A 461 -6.23 15.16 7.69
N ARG A 462 -4.93 15.47 7.73
CA ARG A 462 -4.36 16.64 7.06
C ARG A 462 -4.42 16.53 5.54
N LEU A 463 -4.14 15.35 4.99
CA LEU A 463 -4.28 15.08 3.55
C LEU A 463 -5.71 15.32 3.07
N ILE A 464 -6.69 15.00 3.91
CA ILE A 464 -8.09 15.18 3.57
C ILE A 464 -8.49 16.65 3.60
N GLU A 465 -8.02 17.43 4.57
CA GLU A 465 -8.22 18.88 4.58
C GLU A 465 -7.65 19.52 3.30
N LEU A 466 -6.43 19.17 2.91
CA LEU A 466 -5.80 19.64 1.66
C LEU A 466 -6.59 19.23 0.41
N GLN A 467 -7.16 18.03 0.41
CA GLN A 467 -8.03 17.61 -0.68
C GLN A 467 -9.38 18.33 -0.67
N MET A 468 -9.84 18.90 0.46
CA MET A 468 -11.10 19.65 0.48
C MET A 468 -10.94 21.12 0.10
N GLU A 469 -9.74 21.69 0.19
CA GLU A 469 -9.48 23.08 -0.24
C GLU A 469 -9.85 23.28 -1.73
N GLY A 470 -10.77 24.21 -2.00
CA GLY A 470 -11.24 24.50 -3.36
C GLY A 470 -12.13 23.43 -3.99
N ALA A 471 -12.63 22.45 -3.21
CA ALA A 471 -13.62 21.48 -3.68
C ALA A 471 -15.03 22.08 -3.87
N VAL A 472 -15.22 23.33 -3.42
CA VAL A 472 -16.46 24.09 -3.52
C VAL A 472 -16.37 25.02 -4.74
N GLY A 473 -17.05 24.62 -5.84
CA GLY A 473 -17.12 25.38 -7.10
C GLY A 473 -17.80 24.63 -8.22
#